data_AF-X0VQU3-F1
#
_entry.id   AF-X0VQU3-F1
#
_cell.length_a   1.000
_cell.length_b   1.000
_cell.length_c   1.000
_cell.angle_alpha   90.00
_cell.angle_beta   90.00
_cell.angle_gamma   90.00
#
_symmetry.space_group_name_H-M   'P 1'
#
loop_
_entity.id
_entity.type
_entity.pdbx_description
1 polymer ?
#
loop_
_entity_poly.entity_id
_entity_poly.type
_entity_poly.pdbx_seq_one_letter_code
_entity_poly.pdbx_strand_id
1 'polypeptide(L)' 'MAILGLDIGEKRIGVALANGLLAIPLTVIDITGEESDIEQLLALARERANSGL' A
#
# COMPACT_ATOMS: atom_id res chain seq x y z
N MET A 1 -12.60 8.93 -1.29
CA MET A 1 -12.33 7.72 -0.50
C MET A 1 -10.99 7.21 -0.97
N ALA A 2 -9.98 7.31 -0.11
CA ALA A 2 -8.65 6.80 -0.40
C ALA A 2 -8.66 5.27 -0.41
N ILE A 3 -8.09 4.67 -1.46
CA ILE A 3 -7.98 3.22 -1.62
C ILE A 3 -6.51 2.89 -1.89
N LEU A 4 -5.98 1.88 -1.19
CA LEU A 4 -4.69 1.30 -1.53
C LEU A 4 -4.88 0.19 -2.57
N GLY A 5 -4.22 0.34 -3.71
CA GLY A 5 -4.08 -0.72 -4.71
C GLY A 5 -2.80 -1.51 -4.46
N LEU A 6 -2.89 -2.83 -4.52
CA LEU A 6 -1.77 -3.75 -4.28
C LEU A 6 -1.53 -4.60 -5.52
N ASP A 7 -0.28 -4.63 -5.98
CA ASP A 7 0.22 -5.52 -7.04
C ASP A 7 1.25 -6.47 -6.41
N ILE A 8 0.85 -7.72 -6.16
CA ILE A 8 1.62 -8.70 -5.38
C ILE A 8 2.42 -9.59 -6.33
N GLY A 9 3.74 -9.44 -6.33
CA GLY A 9 4.67 -10.32 -7.04
C GLY A 9 5.42 -11.25 -6.09
N GLU A 10 6.32 -12.09 -6.62
CA GLU A 10 7.08 -13.06 -5.82
C GLU A 10 8.16 -12.43 -4.93
N LYS A 11 8.63 -11.22 -5.27
CA LYS A 11 9.74 -10.56 -4.56
C LYS A 11 9.33 -9.24 -3.93
N ARG A 12 8.27 -8.62 -4.44
CA ARG A 12 7.91 -7.24 -4.16
C ARG A 12 6.40 -7.04 -4.27
N ILE A 13 5.90 -6.09 -3.50
CA ILE A 13 4.52 -5.61 -3.54
C ILE A 13 4.54 -4.16 -4.00
N GLY A 14 3.97 -3.89 -5.17
CA GLY A 14 3.70 -2.53 -5.63
C GLY A 14 2.49 -1.97 -4.89
N VAL A 15 2.61 -0.75 -4.35
CA VAL A 15 1.53 -0.07 -3.63
C VAL A 15 1.19 1.22 -4.36
N ALA A 16 -0.08 1.42 -4.67
CA ALA A 16 -0.62 2.63 -5.26
C ALA A 16 -1.70 3.24 -4.37
N LEU A 17 -1.86 4.56 -4.42
CA LEU A 17 -2.96 5.27 -3.76
C LEU A 17 -3.92 5.80 -4.82
N ALA A 18 -5.20 5.45 -4.70
CA ALA A 18 -6.26 6.04 -5.50
C ALA A 18 -7.13 6.96 -4.65
N ASN A 19 -7.38 8.17 -5.17
CA ASN A 19 -8.39 9.08 -4.62
C ASN A 19 -9.23 9.63 -5.79
N GLY A 20 -10.27 8.89 -6.16
CA GLY A 20 -11.07 9.14 -7.37
C GLY A 20 -10.72 8.16 -8.48
N LEU A 21 -10.62 8.65 -9.72
CA LEU A 21 -10.48 7.81 -10.92
C LEU A 21 -9.05 7.29 -11.14
N LEU A 22 -8.03 8.02 -10.69
CA LEU A 22 -6.63 7.70 -10.95
C LEU A 22 -5.96 7.13 -9.70
N ALA A 23 -5.14 6.09 -9.92
CA ALA A 23 -4.19 5.59 -8.95
C ALA A 23 -2.80 6.18 -9.26
N ILE A 24 -2.10 6.64 -8.23
CA ILE A 24 -0.72 7.09 -8.33
C ILE A 24 0.19 6.12 -7.58
N PRO A 25 1.43 5.86 -8.07
CA PRO A 25 2.40 5.04 -7.34
C PRO A 25 2.67 5.64 -5.96
N LEU A 26 2.63 4.81 -4.91
CA LEU A 26 2.93 5.23 -3.53
C LEU A 26 4.30 4.72 -3.10
N THR A 27 4.53 3.41 -3.18
CA THR A 27 5.80 2.79 -2.80
C THR A 27 5.90 1.36 -3.36
N VAL A 28 7.06 0.72 -3.16
CA VAL A 28 7.27 -0.71 -3.38
C VAL A 28 7.83 -1.30 -2.08
N ILE A 29 7.26 -2.41 -1.63
CA ILE A 29 7.72 -3.17 -0.46
C ILE A 29 8.46 -4.41 -0.96
N ASP A 30 9.64 -4.69 -0.41
CA ASP A 30 10.31 -5.97 -0.62
C ASP A 30 9.66 -7.02 0.27
N ILE A 31 9.37 -8.20 -0.28
CA ILE A 31 8.77 -9.31 0.47
C ILE A 31 9.83 -9.91 1.37
N THR A 32 9.58 -9.86 2.67
CA THR A 32 10.46 -10.43 3.70
C THR A 32 9.78 -11.52 4.52
N GLY A 33 8.45 -11.64 4.42
CA GLY A 33 7.66 -12.67 5.07
C GLY A 33 6.25 -12.19 5.39
N GLU A 34 5.26 -13.08 5.30
CA GLU A 34 3.83 -12.75 5.31
C GLU A 34 3.41 -11.80 6.44
N GLU A 35 3.79 -12.10 7.68
CA GLU A 35 3.45 -11.25 8.84
C GLU A 35 4.07 -9.86 8.74
N SER A 36 5.38 -9.79 8.44
CA SER A 36 6.09 -8.51 8.29
C SER A 36 5.58 -7.67 7.12
N ASP A 37 5.15 -8.32 6.04
CA ASP A 37 4.63 -7.65 4.84
C ASP A 37 3.25 -7.06 5.14
N ILE A 38 2.39 -7.82 5.84
CA ILE A 38 1.07 -7.36 6.29
C ILE A 38 1.21 -6.20 7.26
N GLU A 39 2.13 -6.26 8.22
CA GLU A 39 2.37 -5.17 9.17
C GLU A 39 2.76 -3.86 8.46
N GLN A 40 3.63 -3.94 7.46
CA GLN A 40 4.00 -2.77 6.64
C GLN A 40 2.81 -2.21 5.87
N LEU A 41 1.99 -3.06 5.26
CA LEU A 41 0.78 -2.64 4.55
C LEU A 41 -0.25 -1.99 5.48
N LEU A 42 -0.45 -2.54 6.69
CA LEU A 42 -1.34 -1.98 7.70
C LEU A 42 -0.84 -0.62 8.20
N ALA A 43 0.47 -0.46 8.39
CA ALA A 43 1.08 0.81 8.77
C ALA A 43 0.80 1.89 7.70
N LEU A 44 1.00 1.56 6.42
CA LEU A 44 0.69 2.45 5.29
C LEU A 44 -0.81 2.81 5.25
N ALA A 45 -1.70 1.84 5.41
CA ALA A 45 -3.14 2.08 5.42
C ALA A 45 -3.55 3.05 6.54
N ARG A 46 -3.00 2.86 7.75
CA ARG A 46 -3.28 3.72 8.91
C ARG A 46 -2.73 5.13 8.73
N GLU A 47 -1.51 5.27 8.21
CA GLU A 47 -0.92 6.57 7.90
C GLU A 47 -1.83 7.36 6.96
N ARG A 48 -2.31 6.74 5.88
CA ARG A 48 -3.17 7.41 4.89
C ARG A 48 -4.56 7.72 5.44
N ALA A 49 -5.15 6.81 6.22
CA ALA A 49 -6.45 7.06 6.85
C ALA A 49 -6.43 8.26 7.81
N ASN A 50 -5.32 8.49 8.52
CA ASN A 50 -5.19 9.58 9.49
C ASN A 50 -4.74 10.91 8.85
N SER A 51 -4.31 10.91 7.59
CA SER A 51 -3.74 12.08 6.92
C SER A 51 -4.79 13.03 6.31
N GLY A 52 -6.10 12.76 6.48
CA GLY A 52 -7.17 13.65 6.01
C GLY A 52 -7.35 13.74 4.49
N LEU A 53 -6.87 12.73 3.75
CA LEU A 53 -7.08 12.54 2.31
C LEU A 53 -8.12 11.46 2.00
#